data_AF-A0A1X1T0W5-F1
#
_entry.id   AF-A0A1X1T0W5-F1
#
_cell.length_a   1.000
_cell.length_b   1.000
_cell.length_c   1.000
_cell.angle_alpha   90.00
_cell.angle_beta   90.00
_cell.angle_gamma   90.00
#
_symmetry.space_group_name_H-M   'P 1'
#
loop_
_entity.id
_entity.type
_entity.pdbx_description
1 polymer ?
#
loop_
_entity_poly.entity_id
_entity_poly.type
_entity_poly.pdbx_seq_one_letter_code
_entity_poly.pdbx_strand_id
1 'polypeptide(L)'
;MIRALLFAAVLAVLVTAAVVLVTAGRPHVRRISTEATRGLAGLAVFAISLAVVLAFTAGDLWPLTPLALWVTAFVAVRERAIRRVEQERSRRRQRVDSFGAHGVELMDRADAAVGRITTSEAATEGWLGDLDFSPDIAMIADTLDKITALRATASELAAITTSTPGDMRQLHESRSALARLEQSVAARVQALEDCAAQTKQIDQMLQRQRDELRIAQHRDDVRGRLEALLRDDDATALPSEATDAVTARVSAFHELKGVVDAQRRRGPDGEA
;
A
#
# COMPACT_ATOMS: atom_id res chain seq x y z
N MET A 1 -23.33 -21.87 39.46
CA MET A 1 -23.57 -22.48 38.13
C MET A 1 -24.40 -21.59 37.21
N ILE A 2 -25.56 -21.07 37.64
CA ILE A 2 -26.43 -20.20 36.79
C ILE A 2 -25.69 -18.95 36.26
N ARG A 3 -24.84 -18.32 37.09
CA ARG A 3 -24.01 -17.17 36.68
C ARG A 3 -22.99 -17.48 35.60
N ALA A 4 -22.44 -18.70 35.58
CA ALA A 4 -21.46 -19.12 34.57
C ALA A 4 -22.12 -19.44 33.22
N LEU A 5 -23.34 -19.99 33.23
CA LEU A 5 -24.12 -20.26 32.02
C LEU A 5 -24.64 -18.97 31.36
N LEU A 6 -25.12 -18.02 32.16
CA LEU A 6 -25.47 -16.68 31.66
C LEU A 6 -24.26 -15.96 31.07
N PHE A 7 -23.08 -16.13 31.67
CA PHE A 7 -21.82 -15.54 31.19
C PHE A 7 -21.37 -16.13 29.85
N ALA A 8 -21.41 -17.46 29.70
CA ALA A 8 -21.10 -18.11 28.43
C ALA A 8 -22.07 -17.69 27.30
N ALA A 9 -23.35 -17.51 27.63
CA ALA A 9 -24.35 -17.04 26.68
C ALA A 9 -24.09 -15.58 26.25
N VAL A 10 -23.78 -14.67 27.17
CA VAL A 10 -23.50 -13.27 26.85
C VAL A 10 -22.20 -13.13 26.04
N LEU A 11 -21.16 -13.91 26.38
CA LEU A 11 -19.91 -13.92 25.63
C LEU A 11 -20.11 -14.48 24.22
N ALA A 12 -20.86 -15.57 24.07
CA ALA A 12 -21.21 -16.12 22.77
C ALA A 12 -22.00 -15.13 21.91
N VAL A 13 -22.93 -14.38 22.51
CA VAL A 13 -23.73 -13.34 21.83
C VAL A 13 -22.87 -12.15 21.42
N LEU A 14 -21.93 -11.70 22.27
CA LEU A 14 -21.02 -10.60 21.94
C LEU A 14 -20.02 -10.98 20.85
N VAL A 15 -19.48 -12.20 20.90
CA VAL A 15 -18.56 -12.72 19.87
C VAL A 15 -19.29 -12.89 18.54
N THR A 16 -20.50 -13.46 18.55
CA THR A 16 -21.30 -13.57 17.31
C THR A 16 -21.75 -12.22 16.79
N ALA A 17 -22.14 -11.27 17.64
CA ALA A 17 -22.47 -9.91 17.22
C ALA A 17 -21.25 -9.20 16.62
N ALA A 18 -20.07 -9.35 17.20
CA ALA A 18 -18.83 -8.79 16.66
C ALA A 18 -18.46 -9.41 15.31
N VAL A 19 -18.58 -10.74 15.17
CA VAL A 19 -18.32 -11.45 13.90
C VAL A 19 -19.33 -11.05 12.82
N VAL A 20 -20.61 -10.94 13.16
CA VAL A 20 -21.67 -10.50 12.25
C VAL A 20 -21.47 -9.03 11.86
N LEU A 21 -21.04 -8.16 12.77
CA LEU A 21 -20.77 -6.75 12.45
C LEU A 21 -19.56 -6.58 11.52
N VAL A 22 -18.54 -7.45 11.67
CA VAL A 22 -17.35 -7.49 10.80
C VAL A 22 -17.68 -8.08 9.41
N THR A 23 -18.64 -8.99 9.32
CA THR A 23 -18.99 -9.66 8.05
C THR A 23 -20.11 -8.96 7.28
N ALA A 24 -21.09 -8.35 7.96
CA ALA A 24 -22.24 -7.69 7.34
C ALA A 24 -21.95 -6.25 6.86
N GLY A 25 -20.88 -5.63 7.36
CA GLY A 25 -20.50 -4.25 7.03
C GLY A 25 -19.63 -4.09 5.78
N ARG A 26 -19.80 -4.91 4.73
CA ARG A 26 -19.07 -4.75 3.45
C ARG A 26 -19.89 -3.96 2.42
N PRO A 27 -19.77 -2.63 2.33
CA PRO A 27 -19.95 -1.98 1.05
C PRO A 27 -18.74 -2.32 0.16
N HIS A 28 -19.01 -2.63 -1.11
CA HIS A 28 -18.01 -2.83 -2.15
C HIS A 28 -17.18 -1.56 -2.37
N VAL A 29 -16.13 -1.34 -1.57
CA VAL A 29 -15.07 -0.38 -1.87
C VAL A 29 -13.73 -0.96 -1.43
N ARG A 30 -12.87 -1.17 -2.43
CA ARG A 30 -11.40 -1.31 -2.43
C ARG A 30 -10.74 -2.12 -1.29
N ARG A 31 -10.08 -3.22 -1.68
CA ARG A 31 -9.29 -4.15 -0.85
C ARG A 31 -8.28 -3.43 0.05
N ILE A 32 -8.65 -3.19 1.30
CA ILE A 32 -7.69 -3.15 2.42
C ILE A 32 -7.13 -4.57 2.54
N SER A 33 -5.80 -4.71 2.65
CA SER A 33 -5.15 -6.01 2.69
C SER A 33 -5.73 -6.86 3.83
N THR A 34 -5.97 -8.13 3.53
CA THR A 34 -6.57 -9.10 4.46
C THR A 34 -5.76 -9.31 5.73
N GLU A 35 -4.49 -8.87 5.74
CA GLU A 35 -3.59 -8.97 6.89
C GLU A 35 -3.79 -7.83 7.89
N ALA A 36 -3.96 -6.59 7.42
CA ALA A 36 -4.24 -5.45 8.30
C ALA A 36 -5.60 -5.58 9.00
N THR A 37 -6.60 -6.14 8.30
CA THR A 37 -7.92 -6.42 8.90
C THR A 37 -7.86 -7.56 9.91
N ARG A 38 -7.04 -8.60 9.70
CA ARG A 38 -6.80 -9.66 10.67
C ARG A 38 -6.02 -9.15 11.89
N GLY A 39 -5.04 -8.27 11.70
CA GLY A 39 -4.28 -7.64 12.78
C GLY A 39 -5.17 -6.80 13.71
N LEU A 40 -6.02 -5.94 13.14
CA LEU A 40 -6.97 -5.13 13.92
C LEU A 40 -8.02 -5.97 14.66
N ALA A 41 -8.53 -7.03 14.03
CA ALA A 41 -9.46 -7.95 14.68
C ALA A 41 -8.79 -8.72 15.83
N GLY A 42 -7.54 -9.17 15.64
CA GLY A 42 -6.77 -9.84 16.69
C GLY A 42 -6.49 -8.93 17.89
N LEU A 43 -6.14 -7.67 17.64
CA LEU A 43 -5.86 -6.68 18.69
C LEU A 43 -7.12 -6.33 19.49
N ALA A 44 -8.28 -6.22 18.83
CA ALA A 44 -9.57 -6.02 19.49
C ALA A 44 -9.94 -7.22 20.39
N VAL A 45 -9.78 -8.46 19.89
CA VAL A 45 -10.06 -9.68 20.69
C VAL A 45 -9.12 -9.80 21.88
N PHE A 46 -7.83 -9.45 21.72
CA PHE A 46 -6.86 -9.47 22.80
C PHE A 46 -7.18 -8.42 23.87
N ALA A 47 -7.54 -7.19 23.47
CA ALA A 47 -7.93 -6.13 24.39
C ALA A 47 -9.19 -6.47 25.19
N ILE A 48 -10.19 -7.08 24.54
CA ILE A 48 -11.42 -7.56 25.21
C ILE A 48 -11.08 -8.68 26.20
N SER A 49 -10.24 -9.63 25.79
CA SER A 49 -9.84 -10.76 26.64
C SER A 49 -9.07 -10.28 27.87
N LEU A 50 -8.15 -9.32 27.70
CA LEU A 50 -7.36 -8.75 28.79
C LEU A 50 -8.24 -7.94 29.76
N ALA A 51 -9.20 -7.16 29.26
CA ALA A 51 -10.14 -6.41 30.08
C ALA A 51 -11.05 -7.33 30.93
N VAL A 52 -11.46 -8.47 30.37
CA VAL A 52 -12.27 -9.49 31.08
C VAL A 52 -11.45 -10.20 32.17
N VAL A 53 -10.17 -10.51 31.91
CA VAL A 53 -9.28 -11.11 32.92
C VAL A 53 -9.01 -10.13 34.07
N LEU A 54 -8.77 -8.85 33.77
CA LEU A 54 -8.56 -7.81 34.79
C LEU A 54 -9.84 -7.48 35.59
N ALA A 55 -11.03 -7.62 35.00
CA ALA A 55 -12.31 -7.50 35.70
C ALA A 55 -12.56 -8.62 36.71
N PHE A 56 -12.01 -9.80 36.46
CA PHE A 56 -12.19 -10.96 37.33
C PHE A 56 -11.28 -10.94 38.56
N THR A 57 -10.12 -10.28 38.49
CA THR A 57 -9.13 -10.25 39.59
C THR A 57 -9.33 -9.10 40.58
N ALA A 58 -9.91 -7.97 40.15
CA ALA A 58 -9.96 -6.75 40.97
C ALA A 58 -11.32 -6.46 41.64
N GLY A 59 -12.42 -7.12 41.26
CA GLY A 59 -13.74 -6.95 41.91
C GLY A 59 -14.44 -5.60 41.70
N ASP A 60 -13.78 -4.63 41.05
CA ASP A 60 -14.32 -3.29 40.76
C ASP A 60 -14.61 -3.10 39.25
N LEU A 61 -15.59 -2.25 38.92
CA LEU A 61 -16.00 -1.90 37.54
C LEU A 61 -14.97 -1.06 36.75
N TRP A 62 -13.81 -0.76 37.34
CA TRP A 62 -12.70 0.00 36.73
C TRP A 62 -12.16 -0.54 35.37
N PRO A 63 -12.10 -1.85 35.08
CA PRO A 63 -11.53 -2.36 33.83
C PRO A 63 -12.46 -2.26 32.61
N LEU A 64 -13.70 -1.77 32.76
CA LEU A 64 -14.56 -1.42 31.62
C LEU A 64 -14.22 -0.04 31.03
N THR A 65 -13.46 0.79 31.74
CA THR A 65 -13.04 2.12 31.25
C THR A 65 -12.23 2.07 29.95
N PRO A 66 -11.23 1.20 29.72
CA PRO A 66 -10.54 1.11 28.44
C PRO A 66 -11.45 0.64 27.31
N LEU A 67 -12.44 -0.21 27.60
CA LEU A 67 -13.37 -0.74 26.60
C LEU A 67 -14.41 0.32 26.20
N ALA A 68 -14.91 1.09 27.17
CA ALA A 68 -15.75 2.26 26.92
C ALA A 68 -15.00 3.36 26.16
N LEU A 69 -13.73 3.59 26.48
CA LEU A 69 -12.88 4.56 25.79
C LEU A 69 -12.58 4.12 24.35
N TRP A 70 -12.36 2.81 24.13
CA TRP A 70 -12.17 2.25 22.79
C TRP A 70 -13.46 2.31 21.95
N VAL A 71 -14.61 1.98 22.54
CA VAL A 71 -15.92 2.06 21.85
C VAL A 71 -16.26 3.50 21.48
N THR A 72 -16.06 4.46 22.38
CA THR A 72 -16.30 5.88 22.09
C THR A 72 -15.34 6.41 21.03
N ALA A 73 -14.06 6.04 21.08
CA ALA A 73 -13.09 6.36 20.02
C ALA A 73 -13.48 5.74 18.67
N PHE A 74 -13.90 4.48 18.65
CA PHE A 74 -14.33 3.78 17.44
C PHE A 74 -15.60 4.40 16.83
N VAL A 75 -16.60 4.72 17.66
CA VAL A 75 -17.82 5.41 17.22
C VAL A 75 -17.50 6.81 16.69
N ALA A 76 -16.63 7.56 17.36
CA ALA A 76 -16.19 8.87 16.88
C ALA A 76 -15.44 8.80 15.53
N VAL A 77 -14.57 7.79 15.35
CA VAL A 77 -13.89 7.54 14.07
C VAL A 77 -14.89 7.14 12.98
N ARG A 78 -15.86 6.27 13.30
CA ARG A 78 -16.89 5.80 12.37
C ARG A 78 -17.86 6.91 11.97
N GLU A 79 -18.30 7.75 12.90
CA GLU A 79 -19.14 8.92 12.60
C GLU A 79 -18.41 9.91 11.69
N ARG A 80 -17.12 10.17 11.92
CA ARG A 80 -16.33 11.01 11.02
C ARG A 80 -16.25 10.42 9.61
N ALA A 81 -16.11 9.10 9.48
CA ALA A 81 -16.12 8.42 8.19
C ALA A 81 -17.49 8.49 7.49
N ILE A 82 -18.59 8.26 8.23
CA ILE A 82 -19.95 8.35 7.69
C ILE A 82 -20.28 9.78 7.28
N ARG A 83 -19.95 10.79 8.09
CA ARG A 83 -20.17 12.21 7.77
C ARG A 83 -19.40 12.64 6.53
N ARG A 84 -18.17 12.15 6.33
CA ARG A 84 -17.40 12.41 5.10
C ARG A 84 -18.11 11.86 3.86
N VAL A 85 -18.59 10.62 3.94
CA VAL A 85 -19.34 9.99 2.84
C VAL A 85 -20.69 10.68 2.59
N GLU A 86 -21.39 11.12 3.63
CA GLU A 86 -22.63 11.89 3.51
C GLU A 86 -22.40 13.29 2.93
N GLN A 87 -21.32 13.97 3.32
CA GLN A 87 -20.92 15.25 2.76
C GLN A 87 -20.49 15.12 1.29
N GLU A 88 -19.77 14.07 0.93
CA GLU A 88 -19.45 13.76 -0.46
C GLU A 88 -20.70 13.45 -1.26
N ARG A 89 -21.65 12.69 -0.69
CA ARG A 89 -22.94 12.39 -1.34
C ARG A 89 -23.82 13.63 -1.49
N SER A 90 -23.88 14.51 -0.51
CA SER A 90 -24.66 15.75 -0.59
C SER A 90 -24.04 16.71 -1.59
N ARG A 91 -22.71 16.86 -1.58
CA ARG A 91 -21.96 17.59 -2.62
C ARG A 91 -22.22 16.99 -4.00
N ARG A 92 -22.12 15.67 -4.15
CA ARG A 92 -22.39 14.99 -5.42
C ARG A 92 -23.83 15.18 -5.89
N ARG A 93 -24.81 15.19 -4.99
CA ARG A 93 -26.21 15.53 -5.32
C ARG A 93 -26.35 16.98 -5.78
N GLN A 94 -25.79 17.94 -5.05
CA GLN A 94 -25.74 19.34 -5.49
C GLN A 94 -25.06 19.50 -6.87
N ARG A 95 -23.99 18.72 -7.13
CA ARG A 95 -23.27 18.74 -8.40
C ARG A 95 -24.07 18.15 -9.57
N VAL A 96 -24.90 17.14 -9.32
CA VAL A 96 -25.82 16.58 -10.33
C VAL A 96 -26.87 17.60 -10.73
N ASP A 97 -27.44 18.29 -9.75
CA ASP A 97 -28.45 19.32 -9.97
C ASP A 97 -27.84 20.54 -10.70
N SER A 98 -26.54 20.83 -10.50
CA SER A 98 -25.89 22.01 -11.09
C SER A 98 -25.23 21.77 -12.47
N PHE A 99 -24.66 20.60 -12.75
CA PHE A 99 -23.82 20.39 -13.95
C PHE A 99 -24.37 19.38 -14.96
N GLY A 100 -25.38 18.61 -14.57
CA GLY A 100 -25.84 17.44 -15.33
C GLY A 100 -24.84 16.28 -15.34
N ALA A 101 -25.23 15.15 -15.94
CA ALA A 101 -24.49 13.88 -15.85
C ALA A 101 -23.04 13.97 -16.35
N HIS A 102 -22.81 14.64 -17.49
CA HIS A 102 -21.47 14.75 -18.08
C HIS A 102 -20.53 15.64 -17.25
N GLY A 103 -21.03 16.76 -16.72
CA GLY A 103 -20.23 17.63 -15.85
C GLY A 103 -19.84 16.93 -14.54
N VAL A 104 -20.73 16.10 -13.98
CA VAL A 104 -20.41 15.27 -12.80
C VAL A 104 -19.33 14.25 -13.11
N GLU A 105 -19.36 13.61 -14.28
CA GLU A 105 -18.31 12.66 -14.67
C GLU A 105 -16.93 13.33 -14.76
N LEU A 106 -16.86 14.52 -15.38
CA LEU A 106 -15.61 15.30 -15.47
C LEU A 106 -15.09 15.70 -14.09
N MET A 107 -15.99 16.13 -13.19
CA MET A 107 -15.63 16.45 -11.81
C MET A 107 -15.16 15.22 -11.03
N ASP A 108 -15.86 14.09 -11.14
CA ASP A 108 -15.49 12.84 -10.47
C ASP A 108 -14.12 12.35 -10.96
N ARG A 109 -13.80 12.52 -12.25
CA ARG A 109 -12.47 12.23 -12.81
C ARG A 109 -11.39 13.15 -12.23
N ALA A 110 -11.66 14.46 -12.13
CA ALA A 110 -10.74 15.42 -11.54
C ALA A 110 -10.46 15.11 -10.06
N ASP A 111 -11.52 14.91 -9.27
CA ASP A 111 -11.45 14.51 -7.85
C ASP A 111 -10.65 13.21 -7.69
N ALA A 112 -10.88 12.22 -8.56
CA ALA A 112 -10.16 10.96 -8.53
C ALA A 112 -8.67 11.11 -8.88
N ALA A 113 -8.34 11.98 -9.85
CA ALA A 113 -6.95 12.26 -10.22
C ALA A 113 -6.20 12.94 -9.06
N VAL A 114 -6.77 13.99 -8.48
CA VAL A 114 -6.23 14.67 -7.29
C VAL A 114 -6.10 13.70 -6.11
N GLY A 115 -7.09 12.85 -5.89
CA GLY A 115 -7.05 11.80 -4.87
C GLY A 115 -5.87 10.83 -5.06
N ARG A 116 -5.59 10.43 -6.30
CA ARG A 116 -4.42 9.58 -6.60
C ARG A 116 -3.09 10.29 -6.33
N ILE A 117 -2.99 11.59 -6.62
CA ILE A 117 -1.76 12.37 -6.39
C ILE A 117 -1.53 12.53 -4.89
N THR A 118 -2.54 13.00 -4.17
CA THR A 118 -2.44 13.32 -2.73
C THR A 118 -2.25 12.09 -1.84
N THR A 119 -2.71 10.92 -2.28
CA THR A 119 -2.49 9.64 -1.57
C THR A 119 -1.26 8.87 -2.02
N SER A 120 -0.48 9.44 -2.94
CA SER A 120 0.76 8.82 -3.42
C SER A 120 1.83 8.81 -2.33
N GLU A 121 2.76 7.88 -2.46
CA GLU A 121 3.90 7.84 -1.55
C GLU A 121 4.75 9.10 -1.71
N ALA A 122 4.99 9.52 -2.97
CA ALA A 122 5.72 10.73 -3.27
C ALA A 122 5.11 11.99 -2.60
N ALA A 123 3.79 12.11 -2.55
CA ALA A 123 3.14 13.21 -1.84
C ALA A 123 3.28 13.08 -0.31
N THR A 124 3.04 11.89 0.24
CA THR A 124 3.03 11.67 1.69
C THR A 124 4.41 11.72 2.34
N GLU A 125 5.45 11.35 1.59
CA GLU A 125 6.85 11.49 2.00
C GLU A 125 7.42 12.89 1.69
N GLY A 126 6.61 13.79 1.11
CA GLY A 126 6.99 15.19 0.86
C GLY A 126 7.86 15.43 -0.37
N TRP A 127 8.07 14.42 -1.23
CA TRP A 127 8.83 14.56 -2.48
C TRP A 127 8.21 15.57 -3.46
N LEU A 128 6.89 15.70 -3.45
CA LEU A 128 6.17 16.60 -4.35
C LEU A 128 5.97 18.02 -3.78
N GLY A 129 6.40 18.27 -2.54
CA GLY A 129 6.17 19.54 -1.85
C GLY A 129 4.71 19.75 -1.40
N ASP A 130 4.37 20.99 -1.10
CA ASP A 130 2.99 21.39 -0.75
C ASP A 130 2.17 21.55 -2.02
N LEU A 131 1.14 20.70 -2.16
CA LEU A 131 0.30 20.63 -3.35
C LEU A 131 -1.11 21.10 -3.01
N ASP A 132 -1.52 22.24 -3.58
CA ASP A 132 -2.90 22.71 -3.51
C ASP A 132 -3.57 22.67 -4.89
N PHE A 133 -4.47 21.70 -5.06
CA PHE A 133 -5.29 21.55 -6.28
C PHE A 133 -6.66 22.22 -6.16
N SER A 134 -6.97 22.89 -5.03
CA SER A 134 -8.24 23.58 -4.82
C SER A 134 -8.53 24.61 -5.92
N PRO A 135 -7.55 25.39 -6.42
CA PRO A 135 -7.79 26.34 -7.51
C PRO A 135 -8.23 25.66 -8.82
N ASP A 136 -7.62 24.52 -9.18
CA ASP A 136 -7.98 23.79 -10.39
C ASP A 136 -9.38 23.18 -10.30
N ILE A 137 -9.73 22.59 -9.15
CA ILE A 137 -11.07 22.02 -8.91
C ILE A 137 -12.14 23.12 -8.91
N ALA A 138 -11.87 24.26 -8.27
CA ALA A 138 -12.78 25.41 -8.29
C ALA A 138 -12.99 25.94 -9.72
N MET A 139 -11.92 26.11 -10.49
CA MET A 139 -12.02 26.56 -11.88
C MET A 139 -12.82 25.59 -12.76
N ILE A 140 -12.65 24.28 -12.58
CA ILE A 140 -13.45 23.26 -13.28
C ILE A 140 -14.93 23.41 -12.90
N ALA A 141 -15.24 23.54 -11.61
CA ALA A 141 -16.61 23.70 -11.11
C ALA A 141 -17.27 24.96 -11.70
N ASP A 142 -16.60 26.10 -11.61
CA ASP A 142 -17.11 27.38 -12.11
C ASP A 142 -17.33 27.36 -13.62
N THR A 143 -16.47 26.67 -14.36
CA THR A 143 -16.60 26.56 -15.82
C THR A 143 -17.77 25.64 -16.21
N LEU A 144 -17.96 24.53 -15.49
CA LEU A 144 -19.12 23.65 -15.68
C LEU A 144 -20.45 24.34 -15.34
N ASP A 145 -20.45 25.20 -14.32
CA ASP A 145 -21.61 26.02 -13.98
C ASP A 145 -21.95 26.99 -15.11
N LYS A 146 -20.94 27.71 -15.62
CA LYS A 146 -21.08 28.60 -16.79
C LYS A 146 -21.58 27.88 -18.04
N ILE A 147 -21.08 26.67 -18.31
CA ILE A 147 -21.55 25.84 -19.43
C ILE A 147 -23.04 25.53 -19.27
N THR A 148 -23.48 25.17 -18.07
CA THR A 148 -24.87 24.81 -17.79
C THR A 148 -25.79 26.02 -17.92
N ALA A 149 -25.41 27.16 -17.34
CA ALA A 149 -26.14 28.42 -17.48
C ALA A 149 -26.25 28.87 -18.94
N LEU A 150 -25.13 28.85 -19.69
CA LEU A 150 -25.13 29.24 -21.10
C LEU A 150 -25.99 28.31 -21.95
N ARG A 151 -25.99 27.01 -21.69
CA ARG A 151 -26.82 26.03 -22.40
C ARG A 151 -28.31 26.27 -22.12
N ALA A 152 -28.68 26.57 -20.87
CA ALA A 152 -30.06 26.91 -20.50
C ALA A 152 -30.53 28.17 -21.24
N THR A 153 -29.79 29.28 -21.16
CA THR A 153 -30.16 30.54 -21.83
C THR A 153 -30.18 30.40 -23.36
N ALA A 154 -29.23 29.68 -23.95
CA ALA A 154 -29.24 29.41 -25.39
C ALA A 154 -30.47 28.57 -25.80
N SER A 155 -30.91 27.64 -24.96
CA SER A 155 -32.13 26.85 -25.22
C SER A 155 -33.41 27.71 -25.14
N GLU A 156 -33.47 28.65 -24.19
CA GLU A 156 -34.58 29.61 -24.08
C GLU A 156 -34.64 30.53 -25.29
N LEU A 157 -33.50 31.08 -25.73
CA LEU A 157 -33.42 31.91 -26.93
C LEU A 157 -33.83 31.12 -28.19
N ALA A 158 -33.44 29.86 -28.29
CA ALA A 158 -33.80 28.99 -29.41
C ALA A 158 -35.30 28.61 -29.43
N ALA A 159 -36.00 28.66 -28.29
CA ALA A 159 -37.42 28.36 -28.19
C ALA A 159 -38.32 29.52 -28.65
N ILE A 160 -37.77 30.71 -28.89
CA ILE A 160 -38.53 31.88 -29.35
C ILE A 160 -38.95 31.69 -30.81
N THR A 161 -40.26 31.51 -31.02
CA THR A 161 -40.90 31.20 -32.32
C THR A 161 -40.63 32.23 -33.42
N THR A 162 -40.37 33.49 -33.06
CA THR A 162 -40.05 34.58 -34.00
C THR A 162 -38.58 34.96 -33.89
N SER A 163 -37.69 34.02 -34.23
CA SER A 163 -36.24 34.26 -34.17
C SER A 163 -35.81 35.29 -35.23
N THR A 164 -35.04 36.30 -34.81
CA THR A 164 -34.44 37.31 -35.69
C THR A 164 -33.06 36.85 -36.20
N PRO A 165 -32.51 37.48 -37.27
CA PRO A 165 -31.13 37.21 -37.70
C PRO A 165 -30.08 37.49 -36.62
N GLY A 166 -30.36 38.42 -35.70
CA GLY A 166 -29.52 38.70 -34.53
C GLY A 166 -29.47 37.51 -33.57
N ASP A 167 -30.65 36.95 -33.25
CA ASP A 167 -30.77 35.79 -32.35
C ASP A 167 -30.04 34.57 -32.92
N MET A 168 -30.15 34.33 -34.23
CA MET A 168 -29.45 33.24 -34.91
C MET A 168 -27.92 33.39 -34.83
N ARG A 169 -27.41 34.62 -34.95
CA ARG A 169 -25.98 34.91 -34.79
C ARG A 169 -25.54 34.67 -33.34
N GLN A 170 -26.31 35.12 -32.37
CA GLN A 170 -26.02 34.92 -30.94
C GLN A 170 -26.07 33.44 -30.54
N LEU A 171 -26.99 32.65 -31.10
CA LEU A 171 -27.02 31.20 -30.90
C LEU A 171 -25.77 30.51 -31.49
N HIS A 172 -25.33 30.93 -32.68
CA HIS A 172 -24.10 30.40 -33.27
C HIS A 172 -22.87 30.73 -32.42
N GLU A 173 -22.76 31.99 -31.97
CA GLU A 173 -21.69 32.43 -31.08
C GLU A 173 -21.71 31.65 -29.75
N SER A 174 -22.88 31.48 -29.14
CA SER A 174 -23.07 30.71 -27.91
C SER A 174 -22.63 29.25 -28.07
N ARG A 175 -22.94 28.60 -29.19
CA ARG A 175 -22.47 27.24 -29.50
C ARG A 175 -20.94 27.18 -29.61
N SER A 176 -20.33 28.17 -30.27
CA SER A 176 -18.86 28.25 -30.35
C SER A 176 -18.21 28.47 -28.98
N ALA A 177 -18.83 29.28 -28.12
CA ALA A 177 -18.37 29.51 -26.76
C ALA A 177 -18.50 28.25 -25.89
N LEU A 178 -19.63 27.54 -25.96
CA LEU A 178 -19.84 26.26 -25.29
C LEU A 178 -18.73 25.25 -25.64
N ALA A 179 -18.44 25.07 -26.92
CA ALA A 179 -17.40 24.14 -27.36
C ALA A 179 -16.02 24.50 -26.80
N ARG A 180 -15.67 25.80 -26.73
CA ARG A 180 -14.41 26.26 -26.13
C ARG A 180 -14.34 25.99 -24.63
N LEU A 181 -15.43 26.23 -23.90
CA LEU A 181 -15.49 25.97 -22.45
C LEU A 181 -15.41 24.47 -22.16
N GLU A 182 -16.14 23.63 -22.90
CA GLU A 182 -16.10 22.18 -22.76
C GLU A 182 -14.69 21.63 -23.03
N GLN A 183 -14.03 22.11 -24.10
CA GLN A 183 -12.66 21.74 -24.41
C GLN A 183 -11.69 22.18 -23.31
N SER A 184 -11.88 23.38 -22.74
CA SER A 184 -11.03 23.90 -21.65
C SER A 184 -11.13 23.04 -20.40
N VAL A 185 -12.34 22.64 -20.00
CA VAL A 185 -12.55 21.74 -18.85
C VAL A 185 -11.92 20.38 -19.13
N ALA A 186 -12.18 19.79 -20.29
CA ALA A 186 -11.62 18.49 -20.67
C ALA A 186 -10.09 18.50 -20.64
N ALA A 187 -9.46 19.54 -21.18
CA ALA A 187 -8.01 19.70 -21.17
C ALA A 187 -7.44 19.81 -19.75
N ARG A 188 -8.13 20.52 -18.84
CA ARG A 188 -7.68 20.63 -17.44
C ARG A 188 -7.81 19.31 -16.69
N VAL A 189 -8.93 18.61 -16.86
CA VAL A 189 -9.11 17.27 -16.28
C VAL A 189 -8.02 16.31 -16.78
N GLN A 190 -7.71 16.35 -18.08
CA GLN A 190 -6.63 15.54 -18.65
C GLN A 190 -5.27 15.87 -18.02
N ALA A 191 -4.95 17.15 -17.83
CA ALA A 191 -3.70 17.56 -17.19
C ALA A 191 -3.57 17.02 -15.75
N LEU A 192 -4.66 16.99 -14.98
CA LEU A 192 -4.69 16.37 -13.65
C LEU A 192 -4.46 14.85 -13.72
N GLU A 193 -5.06 14.18 -14.71
CA GLU A 193 -4.87 12.75 -14.91
C GLU A 193 -3.43 12.40 -15.30
N ASP A 194 -2.82 13.20 -16.17
CA ASP A 194 -1.43 13.03 -16.58
C ASP A 194 -0.48 13.26 -15.40
N CYS A 195 -0.76 14.27 -14.56
CA CYS A 195 -0.01 14.51 -13.32
C CYS A 195 -0.12 13.31 -12.36
N ALA A 196 -1.31 12.71 -12.23
CA ALA A 196 -1.51 11.50 -11.45
C ALA A 196 -0.75 10.29 -12.01
N ALA A 197 -0.65 10.18 -13.33
CA ALA A 197 0.13 9.13 -13.99
C ALA A 197 1.64 9.29 -13.74
N GLN A 198 2.15 10.52 -13.82
CA GLN A 198 3.56 10.83 -13.53
C GLN A 198 3.89 10.57 -12.05
N THR A 199 3.01 10.98 -11.15
CA THR A 199 3.16 10.71 -9.71
C THR A 199 3.29 9.21 -9.42
N LYS A 200 2.46 8.38 -10.08
CA LYS A 200 2.55 6.92 -9.97
C LYS A 200 3.90 6.38 -10.47
N GLN A 201 4.52 6.99 -11.48
CA GLN A 201 5.85 6.57 -11.95
C GLN A 201 6.93 6.87 -10.91
N ILE A 202 6.81 7.99 -10.19
CA ILE A 202 7.71 8.33 -9.08
C ILE A 202 7.57 7.29 -7.96
N ASP A 203 6.34 6.96 -7.54
CA ASP A 203 6.09 5.91 -6.54
C ASP A 203 6.75 4.57 -6.95
N GLN A 204 6.64 4.19 -8.22
CA GLN A 204 7.26 2.97 -8.75
C GLN A 204 8.79 3.04 -8.73
N MET A 205 9.38 4.22 -8.91
CA MET A 205 10.82 4.42 -8.79
C MET A 205 11.27 4.31 -7.33
N LEU A 206 10.57 4.96 -6.39
CA LEU A 206 10.86 4.91 -4.96
C LEU A 206 10.73 3.48 -4.41
N GLN A 207 9.72 2.73 -4.87
CA GLN A 207 9.55 1.33 -4.52
C GLN A 207 10.73 0.48 -5.00
N ARG A 208 11.15 0.66 -6.27
CA ARG A 208 12.30 -0.06 -6.82
C ARG A 208 13.59 0.23 -6.05
N GLN A 209 13.84 1.50 -5.71
CA GLN A 209 15.02 1.88 -4.92
C GLN A 209 15.03 1.19 -3.55
N ARG A 210 13.89 1.12 -2.85
CA ARG A 210 13.79 0.41 -1.57
C ARG A 210 13.99 -1.10 -1.72
N ASP A 211 13.46 -1.68 -2.79
CA ASP A 211 13.64 -3.11 -3.06
C ASP A 211 15.10 -3.45 -3.39
N GLU A 212 15.79 -2.60 -4.17
CA GLU A 212 17.22 -2.73 -4.46
C GLU A 212 18.07 -2.64 -3.19
N LEU A 213 17.78 -1.69 -2.29
CA LEU A 213 18.45 -1.58 -1.00
C LEU A 213 18.22 -2.82 -0.14
N ARG A 214 16.99 -3.36 -0.10
CA ARG A 214 16.67 -4.59 0.64
C ARG A 214 17.41 -5.80 0.08
N ILE A 215 17.48 -5.93 -1.24
CA ILE A 215 18.22 -7.02 -1.90
C ILE A 215 19.72 -6.90 -1.62
N ALA A 216 20.28 -5.69 -1.68
CA ALA A 216 21.69 -5.46 -1.36
C ALA A 216 22.01 -5.87 0.08
N GLN A 217 21.20 -5.44 1.06
CA GLN A 217 21.34 -5.84 2.46
C GLN A 217 21.23 -7.36 2.65
N HIS A 218 20.25 -8.00 1.99
CA HIS A 218 20.08 -9.45 2.08
C HIS A 218 21.27 -10.21 1.47
N ARG A 219 21.80 -9.72 0.35
CA ARG A 219 23.01 -10.28 -0.28
C ARG A 219 24.21 -10.20 0.64
N ASP A 220 24.39 -9.08 1.33
CA ASP A 220 25.51 -8.89 2.27
C ASP A 220 25.37 -9.81 3.50
N ASP A 221 24.16 -9.98 4.05
CA ASP A 221 23.87 -10.93 5.13
C ASP A 221 24.13 -12.39 4.71
N VAL A 222 23.62 -12.81 3.55
CA VAL A 222 23.85 -14.16 3.03
C VAL A 222 25.34 -14.40 2.78
N ARG A 223 26.06 -13.41 2.25
CA ARG A 223 27.50 -13.50 2.03
C ARG A 223 28.26 -13.66 3.36
N GLY A 224 27.92 -12.88 4.37
CA GLY A 224 28.52 -13.00 5.70
C GLY A 224 28.28 -14.38 6.34
N ARG A 225 27.07 -14.94 6.20
CA ARG A 225 26.75 -16.30 6.67
C ARG A 225 27.53 -17.36 5.92
N LEU A 226 27.67 -17.23 4.60
CA LEU A 226 28.46 -18.16 3.78
C LEU A 226 29.94 -18.14 4.18
N GLU A 227 30.52 -16.96 4.38
CA GLU A 227 31.91 -16.80 4.83
C GLU A 227 32.15 -17.38 6.24
N ALA A 228 31.16 -17.32 7.13
CA ALA A 228 31.23 -17.95 8.44
C ALA A 228 31.24 -19.49 8.33
N LEU A 229 30.33 -20.07 7.54
CA LEU A 229 30.25 -21.52 7.33
C LEU A 229 31.52 -22.10 6.72
N LEU A 230 32.09 -21.43 5.71
CA LEU A 230 33.34 -21.87 5.08
C LEU A 230 34.52 -21.85 6.07
N ARG A 231 34.56 -20.89 7.00
CA ARG A 231 35.63 -20.80 8.01
C ARG A 231 35.49 -21.85 9.11
N ASP A 232 34.27 -22.25 9.47
CA ASP A 232 34.06 -23.32 10.45
C ASP A 232 34.57 -24.68 9.94
N ASP A 233 34.47 -24.94 8.62
CA ASP A 233 35.06 -26.13 8.00
C ASP A 233 36.59 -26.09 8.02
N ASP A 234 37.21 -24.93 7.73
CA ASP A 234 38.67 -24.75 7.80
C ASP A 234 39.22 -24.89 9.24
N ALA A 235 38.44 -24.50 10.26
CA ALA A 235 38.84 -24.60 11.66
C ALA A 235 38.77 -26.05 12.21
N THR A 236 38.01 -26.94 11.57
CA THR A 236 37.94 -28.37 11.93
C THR A 236 38.96 -29.24 11.19
N ALA A 237 39.62 -28.70 10.17
CA ALA A 237 40.77 -29.31 9.51
C ALA A 237 42.03 -29.19 10.39
N LEU A 238 42.05 -29.85 11.54
CA LEU A 238 43.30 -30.16 12.24
C LEU A 238 44.15 -31.03 11.30
N PRO A 239 45.45 -30.71 11.08
CA PRO A 239 46.34 -31.59 10.33
C PRO A 239 46.28 -32.99 10.93
N SER A 240 45.87 -33.97 10.14
CA SER A 240 45.86 -35.36 10.60
C SER A 240 47.30 -35.82 10.72
N GLU A 241 47.81 -35.83 11.96
CA GLU A 241 49.15 -36.34 12.29
C GLU A 241 49.36 -37.77 11.75
N ALA A 242 48.29 -38.55 11.64
CA ALA A 242 48.31 -39.87 11.01
C ALA A 242 48.57 -39.81 9.49
N THR A 243 48.00 -38.83 8.79
CA THR A 243 48.23 -38.62 7.34
C THR A 243 49.65 -38.14 7.08
N ASP A 244 50.18 -37.26 7.94
CA ASP A 244 51.56 -36.78 7.86
C ASP A 244 52.56 -37.90 8.18
N ALA A 245 52.27 -38.73 9.19
CA ALA A 245 53.08 -39.89 9.53
C ALA A 245 53.11 -40.96 8.42
N VAL A 246 51.98 -41.19 7.73
CA VAL A 246 51.94 -42.10 6.58
C VAL A 246 52.74 -41.52 5.42
N THR A 247 52.61 -40.23 5.12
CA THR A 247 53.37 -39.56 4.06
C THR A 247 54.88 -39.61 4.32
N ALA A 248 55.29 -39.38 5.57
CA ALA A 248 56.68 -39.51 5.99
C ALA A 248 57.21 -40.95 5.85
N ARG A 249 56.43 -41.96 6.24
CA ARG A 249 56.81 -43.38 6.10
C ARG A 249 56.90 -43.81 4.64
N VAL A 250 55.99 -43.34 3.78
CA VAL A 250 56.01 -43.62 2.34
C VAL A 250 57.23 -42.97 1.69
N SER A 251 57.56 -41.73 2.07
CA SER A 251 58.79 -41.06 1.61
C SER A 251 60.04 -41.83 2.03
N ALA A 252 60.14 -42.22 3.31
CA ALA A 252 61.26 -43.01 3.81
C ALA A 252 61.37 -44.39 3.11
N PHE A 253 60.24 -45.05 2.82
CA PHE A 253 60.24 -46.30 2.07
C PHE A 253 60.74 -46.13 0.64
N HIS A 254 60.34 -45.06 -0.05
CA HIS A 254 60.83 -44.75 -1.39
C HIS A 254 62.33 -44.45 -1.40
N GLU A 255 62.83 -43.73 -0.39
CA GLU A 255 64.26 -43.48 -0.23
C GLU A 255 65.03 -44.78 0.01
N LEU A 256 64.55 -45.64 0.92
CA LEU A 256 65.17 -46.94 1.20
C LEU A 256 65.18 -47.85 -0.04
N LYS A 257 64.07 -47.88 -0.79
CA LYS A 257 63.97 -48.63 -2.05
C LYS A 257 64.96 -48.09 -3.09
N GLY A 258 65.12 -46.78 -3.19
CA GLY A 258 66.11 -46.15 -4.06
C GLY A 258 67.54 -46.56 -3.72
N VAL A 259 67.88 -46.62 -2.43
CA VAL A 259 69.19 -47.08 -1.95
C VAL A 259 69.42 -48.57 -2.27
N VAL A 260 68.43 -49.42 -2.02
CA VAL A 260 68.50 -50.86 -2.32
C VAL A 260 68.64 -51.11 -3.82
N ASP A 261 67.85 -50.41 -4.65
CA ASP A 261 67.94 -50.54 -6.11
C ASP A 261 69.29 -50.02 -6.63
N ALA A 262 69.86 -48.97 -6.03
CA ALA A 262 71.19 -48.46 -6.36
C ALA A 262 72.31 -49.44 -5.95
N GLN A 263 72.20 -50.10 -4.80
CA GLN A 263 73.13 -51.15 -4.36
C GLN A 263 73.02 -52.40 -5.25
N ARG A 264 71.81 -52.77 -5.66
CA ARG A 264 71.57 -53.89 -6.59
C ARG A 264 72.14 -53.64 -7.99
N ARG A 265 72.23 -52.38 -8.42
CA ARG A 265 72.93 -51.99 -9.66
C ARG A 265 74.46 -51.89 -9.50
N ARG A 266 74.98 -51.88 -8.26
CA ARG A 266 76.40 -51.70 -7.94
C ARG A 266 77.17 -52.99 -7.61
N GLY A 267 76.58 -54.18 -7.68
CA GLY A 267 77.35 -55.42 -7.49
C GLY A 267 76.89 -56.58 -8.36
N PRO A 268 77.78 -57.51 -8.77
CA PRO A 268 79.24 -57.54 -8.63
C PRO A 268 79.95 -57.80 -9.99
N ASP A 269 80.23 -56.77 -10.78
CA ASP A 269 81.10 -56.87 -11.98
C ASP A 269 82.17 -55.76 -12.02
N GLY A 270 82.62 -55.30 -10.83
CA GLY A 270 83.50 -54.13 -10.66
C GLY A 270 84.85 -54.40 -10.02
N GLU A 271 85.39 -55.62 -10.10
CA GLU A 271 86.79 -55.92 -9.79
C GLU A 271 87.40 -56.81 -10.88
N ALA A 272 88.02 -56.17 -11.88
CA ALA A 272 89.17 -56.64 -12.65
C ALA A 272 89.78 -55.45 -13.40
#